data_AF-A0A7Y3BX13-F1
#
_entry.id   AF-A0A7Y3BX13-F1
#
_cell.length_a   1.000
_cell.length_b   1.000
_cell.length_c   1.000
_cell.angle_alpha   90.00
_cell.angle_beta   90.00
_cell.angle_gamma   90.00
#
_symmetry.space_group_name_H-M   'P 1'
#
loop_
_entity.id
_entity.type
_entity.pdbx_description
1 polymer ?
#
loop_
_entity_poly.entity_id
_entity_poly.type
_entity_poly.pdbx_seq_one_letter_code
_entity_poly.pdbx_strand_id
1 'polypeptide(L)'
;VSQWLSDLVVENDLPDKLFIVHQFQLRMITNREQLVARPGLNSVIHMDGFGGRALKQTTYRYVQVEPPPFYNGFKLFFDEDTNLYQPWEVLQFETVPDLITYQ
;
A
#
# COMPACT_ATOMS: atom_id res chain seq x y z
N VAL A 1 -0.21 12.50 11.66
CA VAL A 1 0.44 11.23 12.07
C VAL A 1 1.78 11.03 11.37
N SER A 2 1.86 11.03 10.03
CA SER A 2 3.13 10.77 9.33
C SER A 2 4.24 11.77 9.67
N GLN A 3 3.94 13.06 9.89
CA GLN A 3 4.94 14.05 10.35
C GLN A 3 5.54 13.64 11.68
N TRP A 4 4.71 13.43 12.69
CA TRP A 4 5.14 13.04 14.03
C TRP A 4 5.99 11.76 14.04
N LEU A 5 5.65 10.74 13.24
CA LEU A 5 6.46 9.52 13.17
C LEU A 5 7.81 9.78 12.49
N SER A 6 7.85 10.62 11.45
CA SER A 6 9.10 11.04 10.80
C SER A 6 9.99 11.80 11.77
N ASP A 7 9.42 12.74 12.53
CA ASP A 7 10.15 13.50 13.55
C ASP A 7 10.74 12.56 14.60
N LEU A 8 9.95 11.61 15.11
CA LEU A 8 10.43 10.60 16.06
C LEU A 8 11.60 9.78 15.51
N VAL A 9 11.52 9.36 14.24
CA VAL A 9 12.58 8.59 13.57
C VAL A 9 13.86 9.42 13.43
N VAL A 10 13.74 10.66 12.96
CA VAL A 10 14.89 11.54 12.72
C VAL A 10 15.53 12.01 14.02
N GLU A 11 14.74 12.45 15.00
CA GLU A 11 15.24 12.98 16.28
C GLU A 11 16.00 11.93 17.10
N ASN A 12 15.67 10.66 16.93
CA ASN A 12 16.26 9.55 17.69
C ASN A 12 17.21 8.69 16.84
N ASP A 13 17.57 9.13 15.63
CA ASP A 13 18.45 8.40 14.69
C ASP A 13 18.02 6.92 14.52
N LEU A 14 16.71 6.70 14.37
CA LEU A 14 16.15 5.36 14.23
C LEU A 14 16.27 4.90 12.77
N PRO A 15 16.35 3.57 12.54
CA PRO A 15 16.21 3.03 11.19
C PRO A 15 14.87 3.44 10.56
N ASP A 16 14.84 3.60 9.25
CA ASP A 16 13.63 3.90 8.50
C ASP A 16 12.45 2.97 8.87
N LYS A 17 11.24 3.52 8.84
CA LYS A 17 10.01 2.81 9.17
C LYS A 17 9.14 2.63 7.93
N LEU A 18 8.59 1.42 7.80
CA LEU A 18 7.52 1.16 6.85
C LEU A 18 6.24 1.84 7.35
N PHE A 19 5.69 2.77 6.56
CA PHE A 19 4.47 3.50 6.89
C PHE A 19 3.33 3.10 5.93
N ILE A 20 2.45 2.22 6.38
CA ILE A 20 1.39 1.63 5.57
C ILE A 20 0.11 2.48 5.66
N VAL A 21 -0.42 2.90 4.52
CA VAL A 21 -1.70 3.59 4.41
C VAL A 21 -2.68 2.69 3.66
N HIS A 22 -3.65 2.15 4.37
CA HIS A 22 -4.66 1.27 3.78
C HIS A 22 -5.67 2.04 2.93
N GLN A 23 -5.90 1.59 1.70
CA GLN A 23 -6.87 2.18 0.78
C GLN A 23 -7.53 1.11 -0.09
N PHE A 24 -8.86 1.03 -0.05
CA PHE A 24 -9.64 0.18 -0.95
C PHE A 24 -10.77 0.94 -1.66
N GLN A 25 -10.89 2.25 -1.40
CA GLN A 25 -11.78 3.17 -2.09
C GLN A 25 -11.05 4.51 -2.29
N LEU A 26 -11.21 5.12 -3.46
CA LEU A 26 -10.58 6.41 -3.78
C LEU A 26 -10.90 7.49 -2.73
N ARG A 27 -12.15 7.54 -2.26
CA ARG A 27 -12.61 8.52 -1.26
C ARG A 27 -11.92 8.43 0.12
N MET A 28 -11.19 7.36 0.42
CA MET A 28 -10.45 7.24 1.69
C MET A 28 -9.26 8.21 1.73
N ILE A 29 -8.72 8.58 0.57
CA ILE A 29 -7.68 9.59 0.42
C ILE A 29 -8.12 10.54 -0.68
N THR A 30 -8.73 11.67 -0.31
CA THR A 30 -9.38 12.58 -1.27
C THR A 30 -8.39 13.53 -1.97
N ASN A 31 -7.29 13.90 -1.30
CA ASN A 31 -6.32 14.89 -1.78
C ASN A 31 -4.96 14.23 -2.02
N ARG A 32 -4.92 13.20 -2.89
CA ARG A 32 -3.72 12.37 -3.11
C ARG A 32 -2.55 13.17 -3.69
N GLU A 33 -2.85 14.24 -4.41
CA GLU A 33 -1.87 15.19 -4.95
C GLU A 33 -1.09 15.95 -3.86
N GLN A 34 -1.60 15.98 -2.63
CA GLN A 34 -0.95 16.62 -1.47
C GLN A 34 -0.19 15.62 -0.60
N LEU A 35 -0.03 14.36 -1.06
CA LEU A 35 0.79 13.39 -0.36
C LEU A 35 2.25 13.86 -0.37
N VAL A 36 2.88 13.83 0.81
CA VAL A 36 4.28 14.21 0.99
C VAL A 36 5.06 13.02 1.52
N ALA A 37 6.13 12.65 0.82
CA ALA A 37 7.11 11.69 1.33
C ALA A 37 7.90 12.32 2.48
N ARG A 38 8.18 11.54 3.52
CA ARG A 38 8.80 12.06 4.75
C ARG A 38 10.12 11.36 5.03
N PRO A 39 11.14 12.09 5.52
CA PRO A 39 12.41 11.48 5.93
C PRO A 39 12.19 10.35 6.93
N GLY A 40 12.95 9.26 6.76
CA GLY A 40 12.87 8.09 7.64
C GLY A 40 11.61 7.24 7.46
N LEU A 41 10.68 7.58 6.54
CA LEU A 41 9.47 6.79 6.28
C LEU A 41 9.42 6.28 4.84
N ASN A 42 9.36 4.95 4.70
CA ASN A 42 9.02 4.29 3.45
C ASN A 42 7.49 4.11 3.39
N SER A 43 6.82 5.04 2.72
CA SER A 43 5.34 5.11 2.71
C SER A 43 4.74 4.23 1.60
N VAL A 44 3.85 3.31 1.99
CA VAL A 44 3.17 2.36 1.08
C VAL A 44 1.68 2.67 1.02
N ILE A 45 1.14 2.93 -0.18
CA ILE A 45 -0.30 2.89 -0.42
C ILE A 45 -0.70 1.44 -0.62
N HIS A 46 -1.48 0.91 0.31
CA HIS A 46 -1.73 -0.52 0.44
C HIS A 46 -3.18 -0.85 0.10
N MET A 47 -3.39 -1.59 -0.99
CA MET A 47 -4.71 -2.05 -1.40
C MET A 47 -5.23 -3.08 -0.40
N ASP A 48 -6.19 -2.63 0.42
CA ASP A 48 -6.72 -3.36 1.57
C ASP A 48 -8.21 -3.70 1.40
N GLY A 49 -8.58 -4.17 0.20
CA GLY A 49 -9.94 -4.56 -0.14
C GLY A 49 -10.02 -6.05 -0.40
N PHE A 50 -11.05 -6.71 0.13
CA PHE A 50 -11.30 -8.13 -0.10
C PHE A 50 -12.24 -8.38 -1.29
N GLY A 51 -12.29 -9.63 -1.74
CA GLY A 51 -13.27 -10.14 -2.69
C GLY A 51 -12.63 -10.88 -3.88
N GLY A 52 -13.36 -10.97 -4.99
CA GLY A 52 -12.89 -11.68 -6.17
C GLY A 52 -11.68 -11.01 -6.83
N ARG A 53 -10.84 -11.83 -7.48
CA ARG A 53 -9.62 -11.40 -8.21
C ARG A 53 -9.82 -10.17 -9.08
N ALA A 54 -10.89 -10.14 -9.89
CA ALA A 54 -11.18 -9.02 -10.79
C ALA A 54 -11.44 -7.70 -10.04
N LEU A 55 -12.20 -7.76 -8.94
CA LEU A 55 -12.45 -6.58 -8.09
C LEU A 55 -11.15 -6.09 -7.46
N LYS A 56 -10.35 -7.00 -6.88
CA LYS A 56 -9.07 -6.64 -6.25
C LYS A 56 -8.10 -6.01 -7.24
N GLN A 57 -7.92 -6.62 -8.41
CA GLN A 57 -7.02 -6.10 -9.44
C GLN A 57 -7.50 -4.74 -9.97
N THR A 58 -8.81 -4.57 -10.15
CA THR A 58 -9.41 -3.28 -10.55
C THR A 58 -9.17 -2.22 -9.47
N THR A 59 -9.44 -2.53 -8.20
CA THR A 59 -9.19 -1.60 -7.09
C THR A 59 -7.72 -1.24 -6.99
N TYR A 60 -6.81 -2.21 -7.09
CA TYR A 60 -5.36 -1.97 -7.06
C TYR A 60 -4.92 -1.00 -8.14
N ARG A 61 -5.39 -1.17 -9.38
CA ARG A 61 -5.12 -0.22 -10.49
C ARG A 61 -5.59 1.20 -10.21
N TYR A 62 -6.68 1.38 -9.44
CA TYR A 62 -7.18 2.71 -9.10
C TYR A 62 -6.46 3.35 -7.90
N VAL A 63 -6.09 2.54 -6.90
CA VAL A 63 -5.51 3.06 -5.65
C VAL A 63 -3.99 3.12 -5.68
N GLN A 64 -3.32 2.44 -6.63
CA GLN A 64 -1.87 2.52 -6.76
C GLN A 64 -1.40 3.94 -7.09
N VAL A 65 -0.14 4.22 -6.77
CA VAL A 65 0.60 5.46 -7.07
C VAL A 65 1.77 5.14 -7.99
N GLU A 66 2.27 6.16 -8.70
CA GLU A 66 3.53 6.02 -9.44
C GLU A 66 4.71 6.09 -8.46
N PRO A 67 5.55 5.04 -8.37
CA PRO A 67 6.81 5.11 -7.63
C PRO A 67 7.93 5.73 -8.47
N PRO A 68 8.92 6.43 -7.88
CA PRO A 68 9.04 6.96 -6.50
C PRO A 68 8.34 8.33 -6.32
N PRO A 69 8.10 8.85 -5.08
CA PRO A 69 8.69 8.46 -3.79
C PRO A 69 7.81 7.57 -2.89
N PHE A 70 6.65 7.16 -3.37
CA PHE A 70 5.74 6.26 -2.66
C PHE A 70 5.84 4.85 -3.24
N TYR A 71 5.43 3.87 -2.44
CA TYR A 71 5.41 2.46 -2.81
C TYR A 71 3.98 1.92 -2.82
N ASN A 72 3.78 0.77 -3.44
CA ASN A 72 2.47 0.12 -3.55
C ASN A 72 2.44 -1.21 -2.81
N GLY A 73 1.32 -1.52 -2.17
CA GLY A 73 1.12 -2.80 -1.54
C GLY A 73 -0.21 -3.46 -1.92
N PHE A 74 -0.29 -4.77 -1.71
CA PHE A 74 -1.47 -5.57 -1.99
C PHE A 74 -1.74 -6.58 -0.86
N LYS A 75 -2.92 -6.51 -0.24
CA LYS A 75 -3.33 -7.49 0.78
C LYS A 75 -4.10 -8.65 0.15
N LEU A 76 -3.75 -9.85 0.60
CA LEU A 76 -4.41 -11.12 0.35
C LEU A 76 -5.16 -11.55 1.61
N PHE A 77 -6.46 -11.82 1.51
CA PHE A 77 -7.28 -12.27 2.63
C PHE A 77 -7.57 -13.77 2.50
N PHE A 78 -7.26 -14.58 3.52
CA PHE A 78 -7.43 -16.03 3.44
C PHE A 78 -8.90 -16.46 3.30
N ASP A 79 -9.80 -15.79 4.04
CA ASP A 79 -11.21 -16.18 4.15
C ASP A 79 -12.14 -15.29 3.31
N GLU A 80 -11.82 -13.99 3.17
CA GLU A 80 -12.68 -13.01 2.50
C GLU A 80 -12.44 -12.90 0.98
N ASP A 81 -11.28 -13.34 0.47
CA ASP A 81 -11.01 -13.36 -0.96
C ASP A 81 -11.56 -14.64 -1.60
N THR A 82 -12.45 -14.48 -2.57
CA THR A 82 -12.91 -15.61 -3.38
C THR A 82 -11.91 -15.89 -4.49
N ASN A 83 -11.45 -17.14 -4.61
CA ASN A 83 -10.37 -17.56 -5.50
C ASN A 83 -9.08 -16.75 -5.23
N LEU A 84 -8.54 -16.86 -4.02
CA LEU A 84 -7.33 -16.16 -3.60
C LEU A 84 -6.18 -16.27 -4.63
N TYR A 85 -5.48 -15.15 -4.88
CA TYR A 85 -4.26 -15.19 -5.68
C TYR A 85 -3.15 -15.95 -4.96
N GLN A 86 -2.42 -16.75 -5.71
CA GLN A 86 -1.15 -17.30 -5.26
C GLN A 86 -0.06 -16.23 -5.34
N PRO A 87 0.97 -16.27 -4.47
CA PRO A 87 2.00 -15.24 -4.43
C PRO A 87 2.66 -14.98 -5.80
N TRP A 88 2.95 -16.02 -6.57
CA TRP A 88 3.56 -15.89 -7.90
C TRP A 88 2.64 -15.24 -8.95
N GLU A 89 1.32 -15.35 -8.79
CA GLU A 89 0.36 -14.70 -9.69
C GLU A 89 0.34 -13.18 -9.46
N VAL A 90 0.53 -12.74 -8.20
CA VAL A 90 0.62 -11.30 -7.86
C VAL A 90 1.87 -10.67 -8.49
N LEU A 91 2.97 -11.44 -8.57
CA LEU A 91 4.22 -10.98 -9.21
C LEU A 91 4.10 -10.83 -10.74
N GLN A 92 3.00 -11.29 -11.35
CA GLN A 92 2.72 -11.11 -12.78
C GLN A 92 1.83 -9.90 -13.07
N PHE A 93 1.51 -9.07 -12.08
CA PHE A 93 0.75 -7.86 -12.30
C PHE A 93 1.56 -6.85 -13.13
N GLU A 94 0.84 -6.04 -13.92
CA GLU A 94 1.44 -4.96 -14.71
C GLU A 94 2.27 -4.01 -13.84
N THR A 95 1.76 -3.71 -12.64
CA THR A 95 2.51 -3.02 -11.58
C THR A 95 2.70 -4.00 -10.43
N VAL A 96 3.90 -4.56 -10.29
CA VAL A 96 4.22 -5.50 -9.21
C VAL A 96 4.20 -4.74 -7.87
N PRO A 97 3.45 -5.20 -6.85
CA PRO A 97 3.45 -4.56 -5.53
C PRO A 97 4.82 -4.69 -4.84
N ASP A 98 5.24 -3.64 -4.15
CA ASP A 98 6.46 -3.63 -3.32
C ASP A 98 6.27 -4.40 -2.00
N LEU A 99 5.02 -4.46 -1.52
CA LEU A 99 4.63 -5.15 -0.30
C LEU A 99 3.42 -6.05 -0.56
N ILE A 100 3.54 -7.34 -0.24
CA ILE A 100 2.41 -8.27 -0.21
C ILE A 100 2.18 -8.70 1.23
N THR A 101 0.96 -8.52 1.74
CA THR A 101 0.58 -8.95 3.08
C THR A 101 -0.53 -9.98 3.02
N TYR A 102 -0.62 -10.81 4.05
CA TYR A 102 -1.67 -11.80 4.23
C TYR A 102 -2.42 -11.52 5.53
N GLN A 103 -3.72 -11.72 5.54
CA GLN A 103 -4.57 -11.64 6.73
C GLN A 103 -5.58 -12.77 6.72
#